data_AF-A0A433EAA2-F1
#
_entry.id   AF-A0A433EAA2-F1
#
_cell.length_a   1.000
_cell.length_b   1.000
_cell.length_c   1.000
_cell.angle_alpha   90.00
_cell.angle_beta   90.00
_cell.angle_gamma   90.00
#
_symmetry.space_group_name_H-M   'P 1'
#
loop_
_entity.id
_entity.type
_entity.pdbx_description
1 polymer ?
#
loop_
_entity_poly.entity_id
_entity_poly.type
_entity_poly.pdbx_seq_one_letter_code
_entity_poly.pdbx_strand_id
1 'polypeptide(L)' 'MTKRPSIADTMRKNSPSKKSKAAVPVADTFTAKRTDLDRRTTIYLAHENWEALKIRSVKEGRNVSEIINSLVADYLDKK' A
#
# COMPACT_ATOMS: atom_id res chain seq x y z
N MET A 1 -7.11 56.87 11.43
CA MET A 1 -7.53 55.79 12.35
C MET A 1 -7.39 54.46 11.62
N THR A 2 -6.32 53.71 11.89
CA THR A 2 -6.09 52.38 11.33
C THR A 2 -6.99 51.37 12.05
N LYS A 3 -7.95 50.78 11.33
CA LYS A 3 -8.86 49.77 11.89
C LYS A 3 -8.06 48.54 12.32
N ARG A 4 -8.30 48.08 13.55
CA ARG A 4 -7.71 46.84 14.07
C ARG A 4 -8.22 45.65 13.23
N PRO A 5 -7.34 44.69 12.87
CA PRO A 5 -7.76 43.51 12.12
C PRO A 5 -8.80 42.74 12.93
N SER A 6 -9.92 42.40 12.28
CA SER A 6 -11.01 41.65 12.91
C SER A 6 -10.68 40.15 12.91
N ILE A 7 -11.18 39.41 13.89
CA ILE A 7 -11.08 37.94 13.91
C ILE A 7 -11.76 37.29 12.70
N ALA A 8 -12.72 37.99 12.07
CA ALA A 8 -13.32 37.53 10.83
C ALA A 8 -12.32 37.52 9.65
N ASP A 9 -11.27 38.35 9.68
CA ASP A 9 -10.24 38.40 8.63
C ASP A 9 -9.25 37.23 8.72
N THR A 10 -9.19 36.51 9.85
CA THR A 10 -8.34 35.31 10.01
C THR A 10 -9.09 34.02 9.73
N MET A 11 -10.43 34.04 9.63
CA MET A 11 -11.19 32.86 9.25
C MET A 11 -10.94 32.57 7.77
N ARG A 12 -10.41 31.39 7.45
CA ARG A 12 -10.27 30.91 6.07
C ARG A 12 -11.63 31.02 5.38
N LYS A 13 -11.76 31.98 4.46
CA LYS A 13 -12.86 32.04 3.50
C LYS A 13 -12.87 30.71 2.78
N ASN A 14 -13.87 29.88 3.10
CA ASN A 14 -14.15 28.54 2.60
C ASN A 14 -13.15 28.08 1.55
N SER A 15 -12.12 27.35 1.97
CA SER A 15 -11.32 26.60 1.00
C SER A 15 -12.31 25.70 0.25
N PRO A 16 -12.45 25.81 -1.09
CA PRO A 16 -13.27 24.85 -1.81
C PRO A 16 -12.72 23.49 -1.44
N SER A 17 -13.58 22.62 -0.91
CA SER A 17 -13.27 21.25 -0.54
C SER A 17 -12.79 20.52 -1.79
N LYS A 18 -11.50 20.68 -2.10
CA LYS A 18 -10.81 19.96 -3.17
C LYS A 18 -10.70 18.51 -2.73
N LYS A 19 -11.74 17.76 -3.07
CA LYS A 19 -11.73 16.48 -3.80
C LYS A 19 -13.06 15.80 -3.51
N SER A 20 -14.01 15.91 -4.45
CA SER A 20 -14.94 14.81 -4.67
C SER A 20 -14.10 13.60 -5.05
N LYS A 21 -13.68 12.80 -4.07
CA LYS A 21 -13.42 11.39 -4.34
C LYS A 21 -14.82 10.80 -4.42
N ALA A 22 -15.31 10.61 -5.64
CA ALA A 22 -16.57 9.95 -5.89
C ALA A 22 -16.66 8.71 -4.98
N ALA A 23 -17.74 8.59 -4.23
CA ALA A 23 -17.97 7.43 -3.38
C ALA A 23 -17.92 6.19 -4.27
N VAL A 24 -16.98 5.30 -3.99
CA VAL A 24 -16.85 4.04 -4.74
C VAL A 24 -18.02 3.15 -4.32
N PRO A 25 -18.84 2.66 -5.25
CA PRO A 25 -19.89 1.71 -4.94
C PRO A 25 -19.34 0.49 -4.21
N VAL A 26 -20.04 0.03 -3.17
CA VAL A 26 -19.61 -1.12 -2.36
C VAL A 26 -19.43 -2.39 -3.23
N ALA A 27 -20.22 -2.53 -4.29
CA ALA A 27 -20.07 -3.59 -5.28
C ALA A 27 -18.69 -3.57 -5.98
N ASP A 28 -18.13 -2.39 -6.25
CA ASP A 28 -16.84 -2.20 -6.91
C ASP A 28 -15.65 -2.42 -5.95
N THR A 29 -15.89 -2.40 -4.63
CA THR A 29 -14.89 -2.85 -3.65
C THR A 29 -14.78 -4.38 -3.54
N PHE A 30 -15.84 -5.12 -3.90
CA PHE A 30 -15.82 -6.59 -3.86
C PHE A 30 -15.18 -7.23 -5.10
N THR A 31 -15.01 -6.48 -6.19
CA THR A 31 -14.34 -6.93 -7.42
C THR A 31 -12.81 -6.79 -7.35
N ALA A 32 -12.26 -6.49 -6.16
CA ALA A 32 -10.83 -6.46 -5.92
C ALA A 32 -10.21 -7.85 -6.16
N LYS A 33 -9.76 -8.03 -7.40
CA LYS A 33 -8.76 -8.96 -7.96
C LYS A 33 -8.58 -10.25 -7.16
N ARG A 34 -8.99 -11.37 -7.77
CA ARG A 34 -8.58 -12.76 -7.49
C ARG A 34 -7.44 -12.85 -6.47
N THR A 35 -7.81 -13.02 -5.22
CA THR A 35 -6.90 -13.54 -4.20
C THR A 35 -6.99 -15.06 -4.29
N ASP A 36 -6.43 -15.66 -5.34
CA ASP A 36 -6.26 -17.13 -5.41
C ASP A 36 -5.20 -17.62 -4.38
N LEU A 37 -4.84 -16.79 -3.40
CA LEU A 37 -3.81 -17.03 -2.39
C LEU A 37 -4.46 -17.16 -1.01
N ASP A 38 -5.23 -18.24 -0.82
CA ASP A 38 -6.00 -18.48 0.42
C ASP A 38 -5.14 -18.99 1.59
N ARG A 39 -3.88 -19.37 1.35
CA ARG A 39 -3.00 -19.91 2.40
C ARG A 39 -1.87 -18.95 2.73
N ARG A 40 -1.94 -18.36 3.91
CA ARG A 40 -0.85 -17.59 4.51
C ARG A 40 -0.04 -18.51 5.41
N THR A 41 1.26 -18.64 5.14
CA THR A 41 2.19 -19.41 5.97
C THR A 41 3.27 -18.47 6.48
N THR A 42 3.45 -18.43 7.80
CA THR A 42 4.59 -17.75 8.41
C THR A 42 5.81 -18.65 8.32
N ILE A 43 6.88 -18.14 7.71
CA ILE A 43 8.16 -18.84 7.62
C ILE A 43 9.20 -18.10 8.46
N TYR A 44 10.07 -18.87 9.12
CA TYR A 44 11.21 -18.33 9.83
C TYR A 44 12.47 -18.50 8.98
N LEU A 45 13.21 -17.41 8.85
CA LEU A 45 14.44 -17.36 8.06
C LEU A 45 15.58 -16.89 8.95
N ALA A 46 16.80 -17.33 8.63
CA ALA A 46 18.00 -16.73 9.19
C ALA A 46 18.04 -15.23 8.89
N HIS A 47 18.65 -14.45 9.77
CA HIS A 47 18.70 -12.99 9.65
C HIS A 47 19.27 -12.53 8.30
N GLU A 48 20.36 -13.16 7.87
CA GLU A 48 21.03 -12.89 6.59
C GLU A 48 20.08 -13.08 5.39
N ASN A 49 19.27 -14.14 5.40
CA ASN A 49 18.30 -14.41 4.35
C ASN A 49 17.18 -13.37 4.34
N TRP A 50 16.77 -12.89 5.51
CA TRP A 50 15.75 -11.85 5.63
C TRP A 50 16.25 -10.50 5.09
N GLU A 51 17.49 -10.14 5.42
CA GLU A 51 18.13 -8.92 4.92
C GLU A 51 18.27 -8.97 3.39
N ALA A 52 18.76 -10.08 2.85
CA ALA A 52 18.90 -10.27 1.41
C ALA A 52 17.55 -10.15 0.67
N LEU A 53 16.49 -10.76 1.21
CA LEU A 53 15.13 -10.66 0.68
C LEU A 53 14.60 -9.22 0.68
N LYS A 54 14.87 -8.46 1.76
CA LYS A 54 14.45 -7.06 1.86
C LYS A 54 15.17 -6.17 0.85
N ILE A 55 16.48 -6.32 0.69
CA ILE A 55 17.26 -5.59 -0.31
C ILE A 55 16.73 -5.89 -1.71
N ARG A 56 16.46 -7.16 -2.02
CA ARG A 56 15.93 -7.57 -3.32
C ARG A 56 14.53 -6.99 -3.59
N SER A 57 13.65 -6.99 -2.58
CA SER A 57 12.31 -6.40 -2.66
C SER A 57 12.37 -4.91 -3.04
N VAL A 58 13.29 -4.15 -2.46
CA VAL A 58 13.48 -2.72 -2.80
C VAL A 58 14.03 -2.56 -4.22
N LYS A 59 15.02 -3.36 -4.61
CA LYS A 59 15.65 -3.28 -5.94
C LYS A 59 14.68 -3.60 -7.08
N GLU A 60 13.81 -4.58 -6.88
CA GLU A 60 12.88 -5.06 -7.92
C GLU A 60 11.52 -4.35 -7.87
N GLY A 61 11.24 -3.56 -6.83
CA GLY A 61 9.93 -2.94 -6.63
C GLY A 61 8.81 -3.96 -6.39
N ARG A 62 9.15 -5.17 -5.93
CA ARG A 62 8.23 -6.29 -5.71
C ARG A 62 8.03 -6.55 -4.22
N ASN A 63 6.88 -7.10 -3.85
CA ASN A 63 6.64 -7.51 -2.47
C ASN A 63 7.47 -8.77 -2.11
N VAL A 64 7.92 -8.86 -0.86
CA VAL A 64 8.62 -10.06 -0.35
C VAL A 64 7.81 -11.34 -0.57
N SER A 65 6.49 -11.30 -0.40
CA SER A 65 5.63 -12.47 -0.64
C SER A 65 5.61 -12.90 -2.11
N GLU A 66 5.67 -11.96 -3.06
CA GLU A 66 5.74 -12.27 -4.50
C GLU A 66 7.07 -12.92 -4.87
N ILE A 67 8.15 -12.44 -4.26
CA ILE A 67 9.49 -13.01 -4.43
C ILE A 67 9.53 -14.44 -3.87
N ILE A 68 8.98 -14.66 -2.68
CA ILE A 68 8.89 -16.00 -2.06
C ILE A 68 8.07 -16.93 -2.94
N ASN A 69 6.91 -16.50 -3.45
CA ASN A 69 6.09 -17.32 -4.33
C ASN A 69 6.84 -17.74 -5.60
N SER A 70 7.61 -16.83 -6.19
CA SER A 70 8.44 -17.14 -7.36
C SER A 70 9.52 -18.18 -7.03
N LEU A 71 10.19 -18.02 -5.88
CA LEU A 71 11.21 -18.98 -5.42
C LEU A 71 10.62 -20.37 -5.13
N VAL A 72 9.42 -20.42 -4.55
CA VAL A 72 8.71 -21.68 -4.27
C VAL A 72 8.28 -22.35 -5.57
N ALA A 73 7.74 -21.61 -6.54
CA ALA A 73 7.39 -22.15 -7.86
C ALA A 73 8.64 -22.72 -8.56
N ASP A 74 9.73 -21.95 -8.64
CA ASP A 74 11.00 -22.40 -9.22
C ASP A 74 11.56 -23.66 -8.55
N TYR A 75 11.37 -23.80 -7.23
CA TYR A 75 11.81 -24.99 -6.49
C TYR A 75 10.94 -26.22 -6.78
N LEU A 76 9.62 -26.04 -6.87
CA LEU A 76 8.69 -27.12 -7.17
C LEU A 76 8.82 -27.59 -8.63
N ASP A 77 9.07 -26.69 -9.58
CA ASP A 77 9.25 -27.03 -10.99
C ASP A 77 10.58 -27.74 -11.29
N LYS A 78 11.60 -27.52 -10.44
CA LYS A 78 12.92 -28.18 -10.56
C LYS A 78 12.99 -29.54 -9.86
N LYS A 79 11.92 -29.97 -9.21
CA LYS A 79 11.85 -31.20 -8.42
C LYS A 79 11.17 -32.31 -9.21
#